data_AF-A0A7Y6IXT6-F1
#
_entry.id   AF-A0A7Y6IXT6-F1
#
_cell.length_a   1.000
_cell.length_b   1.000
_cell.length_c   1.000
_cell.angle_alpha   90.00
_cell.angle_beta   90.00
_cell.angle_gamma   90.00
#
_symmetry.space_group_name_H-M   'P 1'
#
loop_
_entity.id
_entity.type
_entity.pdbx_description
1 polymer ?
#
loop_
_entity_poly.entity_id
_entity_poly.type
_entity_poly.pdbx_seq_one_letter_code
_entity_poly.pdbx_strand_id
1 'polypeptide(L)' 'MRELPSGLSEWAVHPSVATRQTRAIAGGRLVRRTDHDLLISPAAHDLVRRHDITLIDYRVVQHAWSRPRHDAL' A
#
# COMPACT_ATOMS: atom_id res chain seq x y z
N MET A 1 12.46 -10.12 -6.01
CA MET A 1 11.96 -8.78 -5.64
C MET A 1 13.17 -7.87 -5.60
N ARG A 2 13.17 -6.70 -6.23
CA ARG A 2 14.23 -5.71 -5.97
C ARG A 2 14.13 -5.28 -4.50
N GLU A 3 15.26 -5.07 -3.86
CA GLU A 3 15.31 -4.57 -2.48
C GLU A 3 14.60 -3.22 -2.41
N LEU A 4 13.70 -3.05 -1.44
CA LEU A 4 13.12 -1.73 -1.16
C LEU A 4 14.18 -0.92 -0.41
N PRO A 5 14.36 0.37 -0.76
CA PRO A 5 15.27 1.22 0.00
C PRO A 5 14.78 1.31 1.45
N SER A 6 15.72 1.37 2.39
CA SER A 6 15.41 1.65 3.79
C SER A 6 14.67 2.98 3.91
N GLY A 7 13.59 3.01 4.71
CA GLY A 7 12.81 4.22 4.97
C GLY A 7 11.33 4.04 4.60
N LEU A 8 10.70 5.14 4.18
CA LEU A 8 9.29 5.17 3.81
C LEU A 8 9.12 4.96 2.31
N SER A 9 8.35 3.94 1.93
CA SER A 9 7.86 3.73 0.56
C SER A 9 6.34 3.85 0.54
N GLU A 10 5.79 4.56 -0.44
CA GLU A 10 4.34 4.69 -0.64
C GLU A 10 3.95 4.10 -2.00
N TRP A 11 2.94 3.22 -2.01
CA TRP A 11 2.45 2.57 -3.22
C TRP A 11 1.00 2.94 -3.47
N ALA A 12 0.74 3.57 -4.63
CA ALA A 12 -0.62 3.83 -5.09
C ALA A 12 -1.21 2.55 -5.70
N VAL A 13 -2.26 2.02 -5.09
CA VAL A 13 -2.99 0.83 -5.55
C VAL A 13 -4.46 1.16 -5.80
N HIS A 14 -5.08 0.44 -6.73
CA HIS A 14 -6.45 0.70 -7.15
C HIS A 14 -7.34 -0.56 -7.05
N PRO A 15 -7.40 -1.23 -5.89
CA PRO A 15 -8.08 -2.51 -5.75
C PRO A 15 -9.57 -2.39 -6.05
N SER A 16 -10.09 -3.38 -6.78
CA SER A 16 -11.51 -3.45 -7.11
C SER A 16 -12.00 -4.88 -7.17
N VAL A 17 -13.12 -5.16 -6.49
CA VAL A 17 -13.88 -6.39 -6.68
C VAL A 17 -14.74 -6.29 -7.95
N ALA A 18 -14.91 -7.39 -8.66
CA ALA A 18 -15.62 -7.42 -9.94
C ALA A 18 -17.15 -7.34 -9.77
N THR A 19 -17.67 -6.18 -9.40
CA THR A 19 -19.10 -5.90 -9.36
C THR A 19 -19.63 -5.53 -10.75
N ARG A 20 -20.97 -5.39 -10.87
CA ARG A 20 -21.59 -4.84 -12.09
C ARG A 20 -21.17 -3.39 -12.34
N GLN A 21 -20.94 -2.59 -11.29
CA GLN A 21 -20.51 -1.20 -11.40
C GLN A 21 -19.05 -1.09 -11.85
N THR A 22 -18.16 -1.95 -11.35
CA THR A 22 -16.73 -1.91 -11.72
C THR A 22 -16.47 -2.48 -13.11
N ARG A 23 -17.40 -3.30 -13.64
CA ARG A 23 -17.43 -3.72 -15.04
C ARG A 23 -17.75 -2.59 -16.03
N ALA A 24 -18.39 -1.50 -15.58
CA ALA A 24 -18.75 -0.37 -16.43
C ALA A 24 -17.59 0.63 -16.61
N ILE A 25 -16.49 0.48 -15.86
CA ILE A 25 -15.29 1.31 -16.02
C ILE A 25 -14.51 0.79 -17.23
N ALA A 26 -14.39 1.62 -18.27
CA ALA A 26 -13.60 1.31 -19.46
C ALA A 26 -12.10 1.38 -19.14
N GLY A 27 -11.36 0.30 -19.45
CA GLY A 27 -9.92 0.20 -19.23
C GLY A 27 -9.51 -0.05 -17.77
N GLY A 28 -8.36 -0.73 -17.57
CA GLY A 28 -7.77 -0.93 -16.24
C GLY A 28 -8.45 -1.97 -15.33
N ARG A 29 -9.55 -2.61 -15.74
CA ARG A 29 -10.25 -3.64 -14.94
C ARG A 29 -9.34 -4.79 -14.50
N LEU A 30 -8.47 -5.27 -15.39
CA LEU A 30 -7.53 -6.35 -15.07
C LEU A 30 -6.53 -5.89 -14.01
N VAL A 31 -5.93 -4.70 -14.17
CA VAL A 31 -4.97 -4.12 -13.22
C VAL A 31 -5.61 -3.96 -11.84
N ARG A 32 -6.81 -3.37 -11.76
CA ARG A 32 -7.53 -3.18 -10.49
C ARG A 32 -7.89 -4.48 -9.79
N ARG A 33 -8.19 -5.53 -10.56
CA ARG A 33 -8.43 -6.87 -10.02
C ARG A 33 -7.13 -7.49 -9.51
N THR A 34 -6.04 -7.36 -10.26
CA THR A 34 -4.72 -7.83 -9.83
C THR A 34 -4.25 -7.10 -8.57
N ASP A 35 -4.46 -5.79 -8.46
CA ASP A 35 -4.18 -5.02 -7.23
C ASP A 35 -4.95 -5.60 -6.04
N HIS A 36 -6.25 -5.86 -6.21
CA HIS A 36 -7.07 -6.47 -5.18
C HIS A 36 -6.53 -7.85 -4.77
N ASP A 37 -6.32 -8.74 -5.75
CA ASP A 37 -5.89 -10.12 -5.51
C ASP A 37 -4.51 -10.17 -4.85
N LEU A 38 -3.59 -9.25 -5.20
CA LEU A 38 -2.29 -9.12 -4.55
C LEU A 38 -2.43 -8.72 -3.08
N LEU A 39 -3.21 -7.67 -2.79
CA LEU A 39 -3.34 -7.10 -1.44
C LEU A 39 -3.98 -8.06 -0.42
N ILE A 40 -4.82 -8.99 -0.88
CA ILE A 40 -5.45 -9.99 -0.01
C ILE A 40 -4.71 -11.34 -0.04
N SER A 41 -3.63 -11.47 -0.80
CA SER A 41 -2.97 -12.76 -0.96
C SER A 41 -2.19 -13.17 0.29
N PRO A 42 -2.28 -14.44 0.72
CA PRO A 42 -1.42 -14.95 1.79
C PRO A 42 0.08 -14.79 1.48
N ALA A 43 0.46 -14.92 0.21
CA ALA A 43 1.85 -14.79 -0.22
C ALA A 43 2.40 -13.37 -0.04
N ALA A 44 1.61 -12.33 -0.32
CA ALA A 44 2.01 -10.94 -0.08
C ALA A 44 2.14 -10.65 1.43
N HIS A 45 1.19 -11.14 2.23
CA HIS A 45 1.25 -11.01 3.69
C HIS A 45 2.51 -11.67 4.27
N ASP A 46 2.86 -12.85 3.79
CA ASP A 46 4.09 -13.54 4.19
C ASP A 46 5.36 -12.81 3.75
N LEU A 47 5.36 -12.16 2.58
CA LEU A 47 6.50 -11.34 2.14
C LEU A 47 6.70 -10.14 3.06
N VAL A 48 5.64 -9.41 3.39
CA VAL A 48 5.69 -8.28 4.32
C VAL A 48 6.32 -8.71 5.65
N ARG A 49 5.86 -9.83 6.20
CA ARG A 49 6.39 -10.38 7.46
C ARG A 49 7.85 -10.82 7.36
N ARG A 50 8.25 -11.54 6.29
CA ARG A 50 9.62 -12.04 6.13
C ARG A 50 10.65 -10.93 5.90
N HIS A 51 10.22 -9.81 5.33
CA HIS A 51 11.09 -8.67 5.01
C HIS A 51 11.05 -7.56 6.07
N ASP A 52 10.44 -7.81 7.23
CA ASP A 52 10.31 -6.84 8.33
C ASP A 52 9.71 -5.50 7.87
N ILE A 53 8.75 -5.58 6.94
CA ILE A 53 8.05 -4.40 6.41
C ILE A 53 6.89 -4.09 7.36
N THR A 54 6.88 -2.87 7.92
CA THR A 54 5.72 -2.38 8.67
C THR A 54 4.77 -1.65 7.73
N LEU A 55 3.57 -2.20 7.54
CA LEU A 55 2.50 -1.49 6.85
C LEU A 55 1.84 -0.49 7.79
N ILE A 56 1.79 0.77 7.36
CA ILE A 56 1.16 1.86 8.10
C ILE A 56 0.06 2.49 7.25
N ASP A 57 -0.94 3.06 7.92
CA ASP A 57 -1.83 4.01 7.29
C ASP A 57 -1.31 5.45 7.44
N TYR A 58 -1.96 6.38 6.74
CA TYR A 58 -1.51 7.76 6.65
C TYR A 58 -1.55 8.52 8.00
N ARG A 59 -2.30 8.05 9.00
CA ARG A 59 -2.39 8.70 10.32
C ARG A 59 -1.05 8.66 11.04
N VAL A 60 -0.28 7.59 10.88
CA VAL A 60 1.06 7.47 11.48
C VAL A 60 1.98 8.57 10.97
N VAL A 61 1.97 8.78 9.64
CA VAL A 61 2.77 9.82 8.98
C VAL A 61 2.30 11.22 9.40
N GLN A 62 0.98 11.45 9.39
CA GLN A 62 0.40 12.73 9.83
C GLN A 62 0.75 13.07 11.28
N HIS A 63 0.71 12.08 12.18
CA HIS A 63 1.11 12.28 13.57
C HIS A 63 2.60 12.63 13.70
N ALA A 64 3.47 11.99 12.92
CA ALA A 64 4.90 12.31 12.91
C ALA A 64 5.17 13.74 12.42
N TRP A 65 4.45 14.20 11.38
CA TRP A 65 4.59 15.57 10.86
C TRP A 65 3.98 16.65 11.75
N SER A 66 2.94 16.31 12.51
CA SER A 66 2.28 17.26 13.42
C SER A 66 3.06 17.45 14.73
N ARG A 67 4.10 16.65 14.98
CA ARG A 67 4.98 16.83 16.12
C ARG A 67 5.92 18.01 15.87
N PRO A 68 6.10 18.92 16.84
CA PRO A 68 7.15 19.94 16.76
C PRO A 68 8.49 19.24 16.48
N ARG A 69 9.25 19.74 15.50
CA ARG A 69 10.61 19.26 15.26
C ARG A 69 11.41 19.44 16.55
N HIS A 70 12.02 18.37 17.04
CA HIS A 70 12.85 18.39 18.24
C HIS A 70 14.30 18.87 17.98
N ASP A 71 14.52 19.53 16.84
CA ASP A 71 15.83 20.04 16.40
C ASP A 71 15.77 21.57 16.28
N ALA A 72 15.74 22.23 17.44
CA ALA A 72 16.03 23.66 17.58
C ALA A 72 16.64 23.90 18.97
N LEU A 73 17.82 23.33 19.21
CA LEU A 73 18.78 23.77 20.22
C LEU A 73 20.18 23.78 19.59
#